data_AF-A0A7Y8BN65-F1
#
_entry.id   AF-A0A7Y8BN65-F1
#
_cell.length_a   1.000
_cell.length_b   1.000
_cell.length_c   1.000
_cell.angle_alpha   90.00
_cell.angle_beta   90.00
_cell.angle_gamma   90.00
#
_symmetry.space_group_name_H-M   'P 1'
#
loop_
_entity.id
_entity.type
_entity.pdbx_description
1 polymer ?
#
loop_
_entity_poly.entity_id
_entity_poly.type
_entity_poly.pdbx_seq_one_letter_code
_entity_poly.pdbx_strand_id
1 'polypeptide(L)'
;MTIKASKKHITALHLYFPAASRAKVTRFWHRLSPPVLAHHLLNVARRANIKQAMLRSISAGYLPGQRLSHHHPEVSSMRHPQCLELLDTEERLRAFMHEHAEELRKVRAVLLLCELPLEQSEIILD
;
A
#
# COMPACT_ATOMS: atom_id res chain seq x y z
N MET A 1 21.50 24.79 -20.80
CA MET A 1 21.52 23.32 -20.59
C MET A 1 20.14 22.90 -20.08
N THR A 2 19.30 22.36 -20.95
CA THR A 2 17.94 21.96 -20.57
C THR A 2 17.97 20.51 -20.09
N ILE A 3 17.83 20.30 -18.78
CA ILE A 3 17.75 18.96 -18.21
C ILE A 3 16.41 18.37 -18.66
N LYS A 4 16.46 17.46 -19.63
CA LYS A 4 15.31 16.65 -20.02
C LYS A 4 14.97 15.77 -18.82
N ALA A 5 13.89 16.10 -18.11
CA ALA A 5 13.39 15.28 -17.03
C ALA A 5 13.18 13.85 -17.58
N SER A 6 13.96 12.90 -17.09
CA SER A 6 13.79 11.50 -17.47
C SER A 6 12.37 11.07 -17.08
N LYS A 7 11.56 10.66 -18.07
CA LYS A 7 10.23 10.11 -17.84
C LYS A 7 10.39 8.80 -17.08
N LYS A 8 10.45 8.87 -15.74
CA LYS A 8 10.46 7.66 -14.91
C LYS A 8 9.08 7.01 -15.00
N HIS A 9 9.06 5.73 -15.35
CA HIS A 9 7.83 4.96 -15.37
C HIS A 9 7.19 4.96 -13.99
N ILE A 10 5.89 5.23 -13.94
CA ILE A 10 5.10 5.01 -12.74
C ILE A 10 4.91 3.50 -12.60
N THR A 11 4.88 3.03 -11.37
CA THR A 11 4.73 1.64 -10.97
C THR A 11 3.71 1.60 -9.85
N ALA A 12 2.91 0.54 -9.79
CA ALA A 12 1.99 0.30 -8.69
C ALA A 12 2.53 -0.82 -7.81
N LEU A 13 2.56 -0.60 -6.50
CA LEU A 13 2.82 -1.61 -5.49
C LEU A 13 1.52 -1.91 -4.75
N HIS A 14 1.04 -3.15 -4.89
CA HIS A 14 -0.12 -3.64 -4.15
C HIS A 14 0.33 -4.44 -2.93
N LEU A 15 -0.18 -4.06 -1.77
CA LEU A 15 0.09 -4.69 -0.48
C LEU A 15 -1.19 -5.32 0.04
N TYR A 16 -1.26 -6.65 0.03
CA TYR A 16 -2.42 -7.41 0.46
C TYR A 16 -2.22 -8.02 1.86
N PHE A 17 -3.17 -7.79 2.76
CA PHE A 17 -3.14 -8.29 4.14
C PHE A 17 -4.55 -8.37 4.74
N PRO A 18 -4.80 -9.22 5.77
CA PRO A 18 -6.09 -9.27 6.46
C PRO A 18 -6.45 -7.95 7.18
N ALA A 19 -7.73 -7.60 7.29
CA ALA A 19 -8.20 -6.38 7.93
C ALA A 19 -7.81 -6.25 9.41
N ALA A 20 -7.76 -7.36 10.14
CA ALA A 20 -7.29 -7.37 11.53
C ALA A 20 -5.75 -7.41 11.64
N SER A 21 -5.01 -7.25 10.54
CA SER A 21 -3.55 -7.17 10.59
C SER A 21 -3.14 -5.94 11.39
N ARG A 22 -2.27 -6.18 12.36
CA ARG A 22 -1.66 -5.14 13.18
C ARG A 22 -0.19 -5.03 12.81
N ALA A 23 0.35 -3.82 12.85
CA ALA A 23 1.79 -3.64 12.79
C ALA A 23 2.46 -4.44 13.93
N LYS A 24 3.55 -5.14 13.65
CA LYS A 24 4.35 -5.74 14.72
C LYS A 24 4.88 -4.63 15.63
N VAL A 25 4.89 -4.89 16.94
CA VAL A 25 5.56 -4.03 17.93
C VAL A 25 7.07 -4.05 17.63
N THR A 26 7.55 -3.08 16.87
CA THR A 26 8.99 -2.81 16.75
C THR A 26 9.44 -2.00 17.96
N ARG A 27 10.74 -2.04 18.29
CA ARG A 27 11.36 -1.39 19.47
C ARG A 27 11.06 0.11 19.60
N PHE A 28 10.53 0.74 18.56
CA PHE A 28 10.16 2.14 18.55
C PHE A 28 8.86 2.46 19.31
N TRP A 29 8.03 1.48 19.71
CA TRP A 29 6.73 1.77 20.32
C TRP A 29 6.34 0.76 21.42
N HIS A 30 7.00 0.85 22.58
CA HIS A 30 6.77 -0.08 23.70
C HIS A 30 5.49 0.14 24.53
N ARG A 31 4.55 1.02 24.16
CA ARG A 31 3.45 1.39 25.08
C ARG A 31 2.05 1.59 24.51
N LEU A 32 1.78 1.27 23.24
CA LEU A 32 0.44 1.46 22.66
C LEU A 32 0.00 0.25 21.84
N SER A 33 -1.29 -0.12 21.96
CA SER A 33 -1.93 -1.16 21.15
C SER A 33 -1.60 -0.94 19.67
N PRO A 34 -1.08 -1.94 18.94
CA PRO A 34 -0.53 -1.68 17.62
C PRO A 34 -1.64 -1.22 16.66
N PRO A 35 -1.40 -0.13 15.91
CA PRO A 35 -2.38 0.44 15.00
C PRO A 35 -2.78 -0.60 13.94
N VAL A 36 -4.00 -0.45 13.41
CA VAL A 36 -4.44 -1.18 12.22
C VAL A 36 -3.39 -0.94 11.12
N LEU A 37 -2.83 -2.03 10.58
CA LEU A 37 -1.66 -1.99 9.69
C LEU A 37 -1.89 -1.04 8.49
N ALA A 38 -3.12 -0.97 7.98
CA ALA A 38 -3.49 -0.07 6.89
C ALA A 38 -3.21 1.41 7.21
N HIS A 39 -3.66 1.91 8.37
CA HIS A 39 -3.44 3.31 8.75
C HIS A 39 -1.97 3.60 9.00
N HIS A 40 -1.24 2.64 9.58
CA HIS A 40 0.19 2.77 9.77
C HIS A 40 0.92 2.90 8.44
N LEU A 41 0.70 1.98 7.51
CA LEU A 41 1.35 2.01 6.20
C LEU A 41 0.99 3.26 5.38
N LEU A 42 -0.25 3.78 5.49
CA LEU A 42 -0.62 5.07 4.90
C LEU A 42 0.21 6.23 5.46
N ASN A 43 0.39 6.28 6.79
CA ASN A 43 1.19 7.32 7.44
C ASN A 43 2.67 7.22 7.06
N VAL A 44 3.21 6.00 6.99
CA VAL A 44 4.59 5.75 6.58
C VAL A 44 4.79 6.13 5.11
N ALA A 45 3.87 5.77 4.21
CA ALA A 45 3.91 6.18 2.80
C ALA A 45 3.85 7.71 2.64
N ARG A 46 2.99 8.38 3.41
CA ARG A 46 2.92 9.85 3.43
C ARG A 46 4.25 10.47 3.88
N ARG A 47 4.87 9.95 4.94
CA ARG A 47 6.19 10.44 5.44
C ARG A 47 7.32 10.18 4.45
N ALA A 48 7.26 9.08 3.71
CA ALA A 48 8.21 8.76 2.65
C ALA A 48 7.99 9.59 1.36
N ASN A 49 6.98 10.47 1.33
CA ASN A 49 6.57 11.26 0.17
C ASN A 49 6.28 10.37 -1.06
N ILE A 50 5.65 9.21 -0.85
CA ILE A 50 5.11 8.42 -1.96
C ILE A 50 4.07 9.26 -2.70
N LYS A 51 4.15 9.31 -4.04
CA LYS A 51 3.29 10.20 -4.85
C LYS A 51 1.80 10.00 -4.58
N GLN A 52 1.37 8.75 -4.44
CA GLN A 52 -0.02 8.43 -4.13
C GLN A 52 -0.12 7.12 -3.36
N ALA A 53 -1.02 7.09 -2.37
CA ALA A 53 -1.31 5.93 -1.54
C ALA A 53 -2.83 5.81 -1.33
N MET A 54 -3.40 4.62 -1.58
CA MET A 54 -4.84 4.38 -1.51
C MET A 54 -5.15 3.07 -0.79
N LEU A 55 -6.05 3.11 0.19
CA LEU A 55 -6.63 1.90 0.75
C LEU A 55 -7.88 1.54 -0.06
N ARG A 56 -7.83 0.43 -0.81
CA ARG A 56 -8.96 -0.01 -1.64
C ARG A 56 -10.01 -0.74 -0.80
N SER A 57 -11.28 -0.38 -0.99
CA SER A 57 -12.40 -1.17 -0.50
C SER A 57 -12.56 -2.42 -1.38
N ILE A 58 -12.67 -3.58 -0.73
CA ILE A 58 -12.90 -4.85 -1.41
C ILE A 58 -14.30 -5.31 -1.02
N SER A 59 -15.14 -5.64 -2.01
CA SER A 59 -16.51 -6.12 -1.75
C SER A 59 -16.53 -7.60 -1.35
N ALA A 60 -15.67 -8.41 -1.95
CA ALA A 60 -15.48 -9.81 -1.62
C ALA A 60 -14.09 -10.31 -2.01
N GLY A 61 -13.56 -11.30 -1.29
CA GLY A 61 -12.29 -11.92 -1.64
C GLY A 61 -11.75 -12.88 -0.58
N TYR A 62 -10.61 -13.47 -0.90
CA TYR A 62 -9.83 -14.34 -0.01
C TYR A 62 -8.33 -14.10 -0.20
N LEU A 63 -7.57 -14.39 0.86
CA LEU A 63 -6.11 -14.52 0.80
C LEU A 63 -5.72 -16.00 0.82
N PRO A 64 -4.50 -16.36 0.41
CA PRO A 64 -4.04 -17.75 0.46
C PRO A 64 -4.31 -18.40 1.83
N GLY A 65 -4.95 -19.57 1.82
CA GLY A 65 -5.31 -20.31 3.04
C GLY A 65 -6.48 -19.72 3.85
N GLN A 66 -7.21 -18.73 3.33
CA GLN A 66 -8.41 -18.16 3.97
C GLN A 66 -9.68 -18.54 3.18
N ARG A 67 -10.82 -18.57 3.87
CA ARG A 67 -12.14 -18.71 3.22
C ARG A 67 -12.51 -17.42 2.50
N LEU A 68 -13.33 -17.55 1.46
CA LEU A 68 -14.01 -16.41 0.84
C LEU A 68 -14.77 -15.62 1.90
N SER A 69 -14.64 -14.30 1.85
CA SER A 69 -15.34 -13.37 2.71
C SER A 69 -16.00 -12.28 1.88
N HIS A 70 -17.13 -11.78 2.36
CA HIS A 70 -17.82 -10.63 1.79
C HIS A 70 -17.73 -9.48 2.79
N HIS A 71 -17.54 -8.27 2.28
CA HIS A 71 -17.63 -7.06 3.09
C HIS A 71 -19.10 -6.82 3.40
N HIS A 72 -19.46 -6.74 4.67
CA HIS A 72 -20.77 -6.27 5.11
C HIS A 72 -20.56 -4.96 5.88
N PRO A 73 -21.36 -3.91 5.60
CA PRO A 73 -21.18 -2.60 6.23
C PRO A 73 -21.22 -2.65 7.76
N GLU A 74 -21.94 -3.64 8.32
CA GLU A 74 -22.16 -3.78 9.76
C GLU A 74 -21.18 -4.75 10.42
N VAL A 75 -20.63 -5.72 9.68
CA VAL A 75 -19.72 -6.76 10.20
C VAL A 75 -18.72 -7.15 9.11
N SER A 76 -17.53 -6.53 9.11
CA SER A 76 -16.42 -7.00 8.28
C SER A 76 -15.64 -8.07 9.02
N SER A 77 -15.42 -9.22 8.38
CA SER A 77 -14.66 -10.30 9.01
C SER A 77 -13.22 -9.85 9.30
N MET A 78 -12.66 -10.23 10.45
CA MET A 78 -11.26 -9.92 10.79
C MET A 78 -10.23 -10.44 9.77
N ARG A 79 -10.63 -11.43 8.96
CA ARG A 79 -9.83 -12.06 7.90
C ARG A 79 -10.10 -11.47 6.51
N HIS A 80 -10.99 -10.49 6.40
CA HIS A 80 -11.35 -9.86 5.14
C HIS A 80 -10.11 -9.24 4.51
N PRO A 81 -9.84 -9.47 3.21
CA PRO A 81 -8.68 -8.90 2.56
C PRO A 81 -8.76 -7.37 2.55
N GLN A 82 -7.61 -6.74 2.75
CA GLN A 82 -7.35 -5.34 2.46
C GLN A 82 -6.30 -5.25 1.38
N CYS A 83 -6.35 -4.18 0.59
CA CYS A 83 -5.27 -3.80 -0.30
C CYS A 83 -4.90 -2.34 -0.12
N LEU A 84 -3.64 -2.10 0.23
CA LEU A 84 -3.03 -0.78 0.10
C LEU A 84 -2.30 -0.71 -1.25
N GLU A 85 -2.59 0.31 -2.03
CA GLU A 85 -1.92 0.62 -3.29
C GLU A 85 -1.00 1.81 -3.09
N LEU A 86 0.25 1.70 -3.55
CA LEU A 86 1.21 2.78 -3.62
C LEU A 86 1.61 2.99 -5.08
N LEU A 87 1.54 4.24 -5.55
CA LEU A 87 1.98 4.63 -6.89
C LEU A 87 3.18 5.55 -6.78
N ASP A 88 4.30 5.15 -7.37
CA ASP A 88 5.51 5.96 -7.50
C ASP A 88 6.44 5.35 -8.56
N THR A 89 7.70 5.80 -8.65
CA THR A 89 8.73 5.11 -9.43
C THR A 89 9.11 3.79 -8.77
N GLU A 90 9.48 2.80 -9.58
CA GLU A 90 9.93 1.50 -9.09
C GLU A 90 11.03 1.60 -8.02
N GLU A 91 12.02 2.49 -8.21
CA GLU A 91 13.12 2.63 -7.27
C GLU A 91 12.63 3.11 -5.90
N ARG A 92 11.68 4.05 -5.88
CA ARG A 92 11.10 4.57 -4.63
C ARG A 92 10.26 3.50 -3.92
N LEU A 93 9.50 2.70 -4.68
CA LEU A 93 8.71 1.60 -4.12
C LEU A 93 9.61 0.48 -3.57
N ARG A 94 10.71 0.15 -4.26
CA ARG A 94 11.69 -0.83 -3.75
C ARG A 94 12.41 -0.33 -2.50
N ALA A 95 12.77 0.96 -2.46
CA ALA A 95 13.36 1.58 -1.27
C ALA A 95 12.39 1.52 -0.08
N PHE A 96 11.12 1.88 -0.30
CA PHE A 96 10.05 1.76 0.71
C PHE A 96 9.92 0.32 1.23
N MET A 97 9.90 -0.68 0.35
CA MET A 97 9.82 -2.09 0.75
C MET A 97 11.02 -2.52 1.60
N HIS A 98 12.22 -2.02 1.28
CA HIS A 98 13.44 -2.35 2.00
C HIS A 98 13.47 -1.70 3.39
N GLU A 99 13.16 -0.41 3.49
CA GLU A 99 13.14 0.35 4.74
C GLU A 99 12.11 -0.21 5.74
N HIS A 100 11.00 -0.75 5.24
CA HIS A 100 9.90 -1.27 6.06
C HIS A 100 9.77 -2.80 6.02
N ALA A 101 10.84 -3.52 5.66
CA ALA A 101 10.81 -4.98 5.45
C ALA A 101 10.28 -5.77 6.66
N GLU A 102 10.64 -5.37 7.89
CA GLU A 102 10.18 -6.04 9.11
C GLU A 102 8.66 -5.93 9.33
N GLU A 103 8.08 -4.78 8.98
CA GLU A 103 6.65 -4.51 9.09
C GLU A 103 5.87 -5.23 7.98
N LEU A 104 6.48 -5.36 6.80
CA LEU A 104 5.89 -5.95 5.60
C LEU A 104 6.07 -7.46 5.50
N ARG A 105 6.76 -8.11 6.44
CA ARG A 105 7.09 -9.55 6.41
C ARG A 105 5.88 -10.50 6.26
N LYS A 106 4.68 -10.06 6.67
CA LYS A 106 3.44 -10.85 6.56
C LYS A 106 2.46 -10.30 5.50
N VAL A 107 2.88 -9.31 4.74
CA VAL A 107 2.12 -8.70 3.66
C VAL A 107 2.49 -9.40 2.36
N ARG A 108 1.49 -9.71 1.54
CA ARG A 108 1.74 -10.12 0.16
C ARG A 108 1.92 -8.87 -0.68
N ALA A 109 3.16 -8.61 -1.11
CA ALA A 109 3.50 -7.51 -1.99
C ALA A 109 3.52 -7.96 -3.46
N VAL A 110 2.93 -7.17 -4.35
CA VAL A 110 2.94 -7.37 -5.80
C VAL A 110 3.31 -6.04 -6.46
N LEU A 111 4.36 -6.05 -7.28
CA LEU A 111 4.77 -4.89 -8.07
C LEU A 111 4.21 -5.06 -9.49
N LEU A 112 3.47 -4.06 -9.95
CA LEU A 112 2.90 -3.97 -11.28
C LEU A 112 3.60 -2.84 -12.03
N LEU A 113 4.36 -3.19 -13.06
CA LEU A 113 4.98 -2.21 -13.95
C LEU A 113 3.87 -1.59 -14.80
N CYS A 114 3.59 -0.30 -14.61
CA CYS A 114 2.61 0.39 -15.45
C CYS A 114 3.28 0.67 -16.79
N GLU A 115 2.85 -0.03 -17.83
CA GLU A 115 3.37 0.18 -19.18
C GLU A 115 2.79 1.47 -19.74
N LEU A 116 3.62 2.52 -19.76
CA LEU A 116 3.43 3.84 -20.37
C LEU A 116 2.49 4.80 -19.60
N PRO A 117 3.01 5.96 -19.12
CA PRO A 117 2.13 7.06 -18.78
C PRO A 117 1.41 7.53 -20.04
N LEU A 118 0.08 7.43 -20.05
CA LEU A 118 -0.75 8.21 -20.96
C LEU A 118 -0.40 9.69 -20.74
N GLU A 119 -0.39 10.49 -21.81
CA GLU A 119 0.07 11.87 -21.76
C GLU A 119 -0.47 12.62 -20.53
N GLN A 120 0.39 13.38 -19.85
CA GLN A 120 0.06 14.09 -18.62
C GLN A 120 -0.98 15.16 -18.90
N SER A 121 -2.25 14.82 -18.91
CA SER A 121 -3.31 15.77 -18.63
C SER A 121 -3.11 16.20 -17.18
N GLU A 122 -2.64 17.44 -16.96
CA GLU A 122 -2.75 18.04 -15.64
C GLU A 122 -4.22 17.92 -15.23
N ILE A 123 -4.50 17.13 -14.20
CA ILE A 123 -5.81 17.13 -13.57
C ILE A 123 -5.89 18.49 -12.89
N ILE A 124 -6.42 19.47 -13.61
CA ILE A 124 -6.87 20.73 -13.04
C ILE A 124 -8.05 20.34 -12.14
N LEU A 125 -7.83 20.40 -10.84
CA LEU A 125 -8.92 20.37 -9.87
C LEU A 125 -9.47 21.79 -9.82
N ASP A 126 -10.66 21.98 -10.41
CA ASP A 126 -11.48 23.19 -10.25
C ASP A 126 -12.05 23.30 -8.82
#